data_AF-A0A7K6LXT8-F1
#
_entry.id   AF-A0A7K6LXT8-F1
#
_cell.length_a   1.000
_cell.length_b   1.000
_cell.length_c   1.000
_cell.angle_alpha   90.00
_cell.angle_beta   90.00
_cell.angle_gamma   90.00
#
_symmetry.space_group_name_H-M   'P 1'
#
loop_
_entity.id
_entity.type
_entity.pdbx_description
1 polymer ?
#
loop_
_entity_poly.entity_id
_entity_poly.type
_entity_poly.pdbx_seq_one_letter_code
_entity_poly.pdbx_strand_id
1 'polypeptide(L)' 'FQQLVHQMTELCWEKCMDKPGPKLDSRAETCFVNCVERFIDTSQFILNRLEQTQKSKSAFSESLSD' A
#
# COMPACT_ATOMS: atom_id res chain seq x y z
N PHE A 1 -3.94 -6.89 11.13
CA PHE A 1 -4.99 -5.91 10.74
C PHE A 1 -4.84 -4.59 11.47
N GLN A 2 -4.95 -4.54 12.81
CA GLN A 2 -4.84 -3.28 13.58
C GLN A 2 -3.57 -2.47 13.29
N GLN A 3 -2.40 -3.11 13.26
CA GLN A 3 -1.13 -2.44 12.91
C GLN A 3 -1.16 -1.81 11.51
N LEU A 4 -1.77 -2.49 10.53
CA LEU A 4 -1.90 -1.97 9.17
C LEU A 4 -2.82 -0.75 9.14
N VAL A 5 -3.93 -0.79 9.90
CA VAL A 5 -4.84 0.35 10.03
C VAL A 5 -4.12 1.54 10.65
N HIS A 6 -3.36 1.33 11.74
CA HIS A 6 -2.56 2.39 12.35
C HIS A 6 -1.53 2.98 11.38
N GLN A 7 -0.78 2.13 10.67
CA GLN A 7 0.19 2.58 9.68
C GLN A 7 -0.44 3.41 8.55
N MET A 8 -1.55 2.95 7.98
CA MET A 8 -2.26 3.70 6.95
C MET A 8 -2.85 5.01 7.49
N THR A 9 -3.30 5.00 8.75
CA THR A 9 -3.83 6.21 9.41
C THR A 9 -2.74 7.26 9.56
N GLU A 10 -1.57 6.89 10.08
CA GLU A 10 -0.41 7.80 10.22
C GLU A 10 0.02 8.35 8.86
N LEU A 11 0.23 7.46 7.88
CA LEU A 11 0.68 7.84 6.53
C LEU A 11 -0.31 8.76 5.82
N CYS A 12 -1.60 8.44 5.87
CA CYS A 12 -2.61 9.25 5.19
C CYS A 12 -2.88 10.54 5.96
N TRP A 13 -2.73 10.55 7.28
CA TRP A 13 -2.83 11.77 8.08
C TRP A 13 -1.78 12.79 7.65
N GLU A 14 -0.51 12.38 7.56
CA GLU A 14 0.59 13.25 7.11
C GLU A 14 0.39 13.79 5.69
N LYS A 15 -0.25 13.01 4.81
CA LYS A 15 -0.46 13.40 3.41
C LYS A 15 -1.68 14.28 3.18
N CYS A 16 -2.76 14.04 3.92
CA CYS A 16 -4.07 14.57 3.60
C CYS A 16 -4.55 15.66 4.57
N MET A 17 -4.05 15.66 5.81
CA MET A 17 -4.48 16.63 6.81
C MET A 17 -3.60 17.87 6.79
N ASP A 18 -4.14 18.98 6.31
CA ASP A 18 -3.50 20.30 6.40
C ASP A 18 -3.87 20.99 7.73
N LYS A 19 -5.16 21.29 7.92
CA LYS A 19 -5.67 21.98 9.12
C LYS A 19 -6.75 21.17 9.83
N PRO A 20 -6.47 20.63 11.02
CA PRO A 20 -7.47 19.91 11.79
C PRO A 20 -8.64 20.81 12.17
N GLY A 21 -9.86 20.32 11.94
CA GLY A 21 -11.10 20.96 12.35
C GLY A 21 -11.99 20.00 13.15
N PRO A 22 -13.16 20.47 13.61
CA PRO A 22 -14.12 19.63 14.34
C PRO A 22 -14.72 18.51 13.47
N LYS A 23 -14.59 18.62 12.14
CA LYS A 23 -14.96 17.61 11.14
C LYS A 23 -13.94 17.64 10.02
N LEU A 24 -13.81 16.52 9.30
CA LEU A 24 -13.08 16.49 8.04
C LEU A 24 -13.84 17.34 7.03
N ASP A 25 -13.12 18.17 6.25
CA ASP A 25 -13.70 18.80 5.09
C ASP A 25 -13.76 17.81 3.91
N SER A 26 -14.55 18.13 2.89
CA SER A 26 -14.76 17.23 1.74
C SER A 26 -13.46 16.91 0.99
N ARG A 27 -12.47 17.82 1.03
CA ARG A 27 -11.17 17.63 0.41
C ARG A 27 -10.34 16.61 1.19
N ALA A 28 -10.28 16.74 2.51
CA ALA A 28 -9.60 15.80 3.38
C ALA A 28 -10.25 14.41 3.27
N GLU A 29 -11.58 14.31 3.35
CA GLU A 29 -12.31 13.04 3.19
C GLU A 29 -11.95 12.34 1.88
N THR A 30 -12.04 13.07 0.75
CA THR A 30 -11.68 12.54 -0.57
C THR A 30 -10.21 12.11 -0.63
N CYS A 31 -9.32 12.89 0.00
CA CYS A 31 -7.89 12.54 0.06
C CYS A 31 -7.65 11.25 0.85
N PHE A 32 -8.28 11.10 2.02
CA PHE A 32 -8.12 9.89 2.85
C PHE A 32 -8.57 8.62 2.11
N VAL A 33 -9.75 8.67 1.45
CA VAL A 33 -10.26 7.55 0.64
C VAL A 33 -9.24 7.18 -0.44
N ASN A 34 -8.80 8.16 -1.23
CA ASN A 34 -7.82 7.92 -2.29
C ASN A 34 -6.47 7.42 -1.73
N CYS A 35 -6.01 7.94 -0.59
CA CYS A 35 -4.74 7.56 0.01
C CYS A 35 -4.73 6.08 0.41
N VAL A 36 -5.79 5.61 1.06
CA VAL A 36 -5.92 4.21 1.48
C VAL A 36 -6.04 3.28 0.26
N GLU A 37 -6.88 3.62 -0.72
CA GLU A 37 -7.03 2.82 -1.94
C GLU A 37 -5.71 2.71 -2.70
N ARG A 38 -5.00 3.82 -2.91
CA ARG A 38 -3.70 3.83 -3.58
C ARG A 38 -2.62 3.07 -2.82
N PHE A 39 -2.64 3.08 -1.49
CA PHE A 39 -1.72 2.28 -0.69
C PHE A 39 -1.95 0.79 -0.93
N ILE A 40 -3.21 0.34 -0.92
CA ILE A 40 -3.58 -1.06 -1.15
C ILE A 40 -3.18 -1.48 -2.57
N ASP A 41 -3.55 -0.71 -3.59
CA ASP A 41 -3.25 -0.99 -5.00
C ASP A 41 -1.73 -1.14 -5.23
N THR A 42 -0.96 -0.20 -4.69
CA THR A 42 0.51 -0.19 -4.84
C THR A 42 1.14 -1.37 -4.11
N SER A 43 0.64 -1.68 -2.91
CA SER A 43 1.13 -2.83 -2.12
C SER A 43 0.89 -4.15 -2.86
N GLN A 44 -0.31 -4.34 -3.41
CA GLN A 44 -0.65 -5.51 -4.22
C GLN A 44 0.21 -5.60 -5.48
N PHE A 45 0.41 -4.48 -6.19
CA PHE A 45 1.28 -4.42 -7.36
C PHE A 45 2.71 -4.86 -7.04
N ILE A 46 3.28 -4.35 -5.95
CA ILE A 46 4.64 -4.72 -5.51
C ILE A 46 4.71 -6.20 -5.15
N LEU A 47 3.75 -6.71 -4.35
CA LEU A 47 3.71 -8.13 -3.96
C LEU A 47 3.62 -9.05 -5.19
N ASN A 48 2.72 -8.75 -6.13
CA ASN A 48 2.58 -9.51 -7.38
C ASN A 48 3.89 -9.54 -8.18
N ARG A 49 4.61 -8.42 -8.24
CA ARG A 49 5.89 -8.33 -8.96
C ARG A 49 7.00 -9.13 -8.25
N LEU A 50 7.03 -9.09 -6.92
CA LEU A 50 8.00 -9.86 -6.13
C LEU A 50 7.76 -11.37 -6.28
N GLU A 51 6.51 -11.82 -6.22
CA GLU A 51 6.15 -13.22 -6.44
C GLU A 51 6.54 -13.72 -7.83
N GLN A 52 6.30 -12.93 -8.88
CA GLN A 52 6.73 -13.26 -10.24
C GLN A 52 8.26 -13.38 -10.33
N THR A 53 8.98 -12.47 -9.67
CA THR A 53 10.43 -12.50 -9.63
C THR A 53 10.96 -13.73 -8.89
N GLN A 54 10.34 -14.11 -7.77
CA GLN A 54 10.70 -15.34 -7.05
C GLN A 54 10.44 -16.60 -7.86
N LYS A 55 9.28 -16.71 -8.53
CA LYS A 55 8.95 -17.84 -9.42
C LYS A 55 9.96 -17.97 -10.57
N SER A 56 10.40 -16.84 -11.14
CA SER A 56 11.43 -16.87 -12.19
C SER A 56 12.79 -17.37 -11.68
N LYS A 57 13.15 -17.05 -10.42
CA LYS A 57 14.39 -17.52 -9.80
C LYS A 57 14.33 -19.00 -9.42
N SER A 58 13.20 -19.47 -8.90
CA SER A 58 13.04 -20.90 -8.57
C SER A 58 13.09 -21.76 -9.82
N ALA A 59 12.42 -21.35 -10.90
CA ALA A 59 12.45 -22.05 -12.19
C ALA A 59 13.87 -22.11 -12.79
N PHE A 60 14.66 -21.04 -12.64
CA PHE A 60 16.07 -21.05 -13.05
C PHE A 60 16.94 -21.98 -12.18
N SER A 61 16.71 -22.02 -10.87
CA SER A 61 17.45 -22.91 -9.96
C SER A 61 17.14 -24.39 -10.21
N GLU A 62 15.89 -24.75 -10.48
CA GLU A 62 15.51 -26.11 -10.87
C GLU A 62 16.16 -26.53 -12.19
N SER A 63 16.17 -25.65 -13.21
CA SER A 63 16.81 -25.92 -14.50
C SER A 63 18.34 -26.05 -14.45
N LEU A 64 19.01 -25.54 -13.41
CA LEU A 64 20.46 -25.72 -13.20
C LEU A 64 20.81 -26.97 -12.38
N SER A 65 19.79 -27.63 -11.82
CA SER A 65 19.94 -28.82 -10.97
C SER A 65 19.77 -30.14 -11.75
N ASP A 66 19.27 -30.06 -12.99
CA ASP A 66 19.28 -31.11 -14.02
C ASP A 66 20.49 -30.96 -14.95
#